data_AF-A0A6J1XMB7-F1
#
_entry.id   AF-A0A6J1XMB7-F1
#
_cell.length_a   1.000
_cell.length_b   1.000
_cell.length_c   1.000
_cell.angle_alpha   90.00
_cell.angle_beta   90.00
_cell.angle_gamma   90.00
#
_symmetry.space_group_name_H-M   'P 1'
#
loop_
_entity.id
_entity.type
_entity.pdbx_description
1 polymer ?
#
loop_
_entity_poly.entity_id
_entity_poly.type
_entity_poly.pdbx_seq_one_letter_code
_entity_poly.pdbx_strand_id
1 'polypeptide(L)'
;MQTPPAIPVPVLRLPRGPDGLSRGFAPDGRRAPPKPEVPGSPGSPVGRESRESREQQARAALRERYLRSLLAMVGHQVNFTLHEGVHVTAHFGAADLDVANFYVLQLQTPIGVQAEALLRCSDIISYTFKP
;
A
#
# COMPACT_ATOMS: atom_id res chain seq x y z
N MET A 1 -9.60 24.20 -17.82
CA MET A 1 -8.58 23.19 -17.45
C MET A 1 -9.33 21.96 -16.95
N GLN A 2 -9.52 20.96 -17.80
CA GLN A 2 -10.24 19.72 -17.45
C GLN A 2 -9.29 18.85 -16.63
N THR A 3 -9.62 18.58 -15.37
CA THR A 3 -8.84 17.67 -14.53
C THR A 3 -8.91 16.27 -15.15
N PRO A 4 -7.78 15.64 -15.50
CA PRO A 4 -7.82 14.29 -16.07
C PRO A 4 -8.50 13.33 -15.09
N PRO A 5 -9.27 12.34 -15.57
CA PRO A 5 -9.94 11.38 -14.70
C PRO A 5 -8.90 10.65 -13.86
N ALA A 6 -9.15 10.55 -12.55
CA ALA A 6 -8.26 9.86 -11.63
C ALA A 6 -8.17 8.38 -12.03
N ILE A 7 -7.01 7.96 -12.53
CA ILE A 7 -6.74 6.57 -12.88
C ILE A 7 -6.74 5.76 -11.57
N PRO A 8 -7.63 4.77 -11.40
CA PRO A 8 -7.68 3.99 -10.18
C PRO A 8 -6.42 3.13 -10.07
N VAL A 9 -5.75 3.23 -8.91
CA VAL A 9 -4.65 2.31 -8.56
C VAL A 9 -5.27 0.92 -8.36
N PRO A 10 -4.70 -0.16 -8.93
CA PRO A 10 -5.24 -1.51 -8.79
C PRO A 10 -4.87 -2.08 -7.42
N VAL A 11 -5.49 -1.51 -6.38
CA VAL A 11 -5.37 -1.99 -5.01
C VAL A 11 -6.61 -2.79 -4.64
N LEU A 12 -6.42 -4.03 -4.20
CA LEU A 12 -7.49 -4.90 -3.71
C LEU A 12 -7.51 -4.88 -2.19
N ARG A 13 -8.70 -4.86 -1.59
CA ARG A 13 -8.86 -5.19 -0.16
C ARG A 13 -9.14 -6.67 -0.05
N LEU A 14 -8.17 -7.45 0.41
CA LEU A 14 -8.37 -8.87 0.64
C LEU A 14 -9.31 -9.09 1.84
N PRO A 15 -10.18 -10.12 1.80
CA PRO A 15 -11.07 -10.45 2.92
C PRO A 15 -10.28 -10.79 4.18
N ARG A 16 -10.89 -10.56 5.34
CA ARG A 16 -10.29 -10.89 6.64
C ARG A 16 -9.96 -12.38 6.69
N GLY A 17 -8.78 -12.70 7.19
CA GLY A 17 -8.41 -14.09 7.48
C GLY A 17 -9.35 -14.72 8.52
N PRO A 18 -9.43 -16.06 8.56
CA PRO A 18 -10.36 -16.81 9.43
C PRO A 18 -10.20 -16.49 10.92
N ASP A 19 -9.03 -16.02 11.33
CA ASP A 19 -8.71 -15.76 12.73
C ASP A 19 -9.33 -14.46 13.28
N GLY A 20 -9.95 -13.63 12.42
CA GLY A 20 -10.66 -12.39 12.83
C GLY A 20 -9.79 -11.28 13.44
N LEU A 21 -8.52 -11.59 13.78
CA LEU A 21 -7.54 -10.69 14.40
C LEU A 21 -6.81 -9.80 13.38
N SER A 22 -6.97 -10.07 12.09
CA SER A 22 -6.25 -9.35 11.04
C SER A 22 -7.07 -8.22 10.42
N ARG A 23 -6.50 -7.02 10.60
CA ARG A 23 -6.54 -5.84 9.72
C ARG A 23 -7.87 -5.09 9.58
N GLY A 24 -7.93 -3.97 10.29
CA GLY A 24 -8.94 -2.91 10.19
C GLY A 24 -8.90 -1.98 11.41
N PHE A 25 -9.47 -0.78 11.30
CA PHE A 25 -9.90 -0.02 12.48
C PHE A 25 -10.95 -0.87 13.20
N ALA A 26 -10.66 -1.31 14.41
CA ALA A 26 -11.71 -1.86 15.26
C ALA A 26 -12.77 -0.77 15.44
N PRO A 27 -14.07 -1.04 15.19
CA PRO A 27 -15.12 -0.06 15.44
C PRO A 27 -15.07 0.44 16.90
N ASP A 28 -14.66 -0.44 17.82
CA ASP A 28 -14.44 -0.18 19.24
C ASP A 28 -12.96 0.11 19.60
N GLY A 29 -12.07 0.16 18.60
CA GLY A 29 -10.67 0.51 18.81
C GLY A 29 -10.58 1.93 19.34
N ARG A 30 -9.89 2.13 20.47
CA ARG A 30 -9.71 3.45 21.08
C ARG A 30 -9.19 4.44 20.03
N ARG A 31 -10.08 5.25 19.47
CA ARG A 31 -9.69 6.46 18.75
C ARG A 31 -8.98 7.33 19.78
N ALA A 32 -7.83 7.89 19.41
CA ALA A 32 -7.20 8.89 20.27
C ALA A 32 -8.27 9.92 20.65
N PRO A 33 -8.46 10.24 21.94
CA PRO A 33 -9.45 11.22 22.32
C PRO A 33 -9.16 12.52 21.56
N PRO A 34 -10.19 13.22 21.06
CA PRO A 34 -9.99 14.54 20.46
C PRO A 34 -9.22 15.38 21.47
N LYS A 35 -8.11 15.97 21.01
CA LYS A 35 -7.27 16.81 21.86
C LYS A 35 -8.17 17.94 22.40
N PRO A 36 -8.21 18.18 23.71
CA PRO A 36 -9.09 19.21 24.26
C PRO A 36 -8.76 20.54 23.58
N GLU A 37 -9.78 21.16 22.98
CA GLU A 37 -9.68 22.52 22.48
C GLU A 37 -9.42 23.42 23.68
N VAL A 38 -8.17 23.87 23.82
CA VAL A 38 -7.82 24.86 24.85
C VAL A 38 -8.45 26.18 24.40
N PRO A 39 -9.34 26.81 25.20
CA PRO A 39 -9.89 28.12 24.88
C PRO A 39 -8.73 29.11 24.70
N GLY A 40 -8.74 29.83 23.58
CA GLY A 40 -7.62 30.62 23.08
C GLY A 40 -6.99 31.52 24.15
N SER A 41 -5.69 31.32 24.36
CA SER A 41 -4.83 32.34 24.99
C SER A 41 -4.55 33.43 23.95
N PRO A 42 -4.85 34.72 24.23
CA PRO A 42 -4.62 35.83 23.30
C PRO A 42 -3.11 36.10 23.24
N GLY A 43 -2.42 35.41 22.35
CA GLY A 43 -0.96 35.53 22.20
C GLY A 43 -0.25 34.33 21.57
N SER A 44 -0.96 33.24 21.24
CA SER A 44 -0.35 32.13 20.49
C SER A 44 -0.31 32.45 19.00
N PRO A 45 0.85 32.30 18.32
CA PRO A 45 0.97 32.65 16.91
C PRO A 45 0.03 31.78 16.08
N VAL A 46 -0.76 32.43 15.24
CA VAL A 46 -1.49 31.81 14.13
C VAL A 46 -0.53 30.90 13.36
N GLY A 47 -0.88 29.61 13.23
CA GLY A 47 -0.34 28.77 12.16
C GLY A 47 1.01 28.08 12.40
N ARG A 48 1.37 27.68 13.63
CA ARG A 48 2.46 26.68 13.78
C ARG A 48 1.86 25.28 13.67
N GLU A 49 2.01 24.66 12.49
CA GLU A 49 1.71 23.24 12.30
C GLU A 49 2.36 22.41 13.42
N SER A 50 1.56 21.58 14.07
CA SER A 50 2.08 20.66 15.08
C SER A 50 3.08 19.69 14.43
N ARG A 51 4.04 19.19 15.22
CA ARG A 51 4.96 18.15 14.76
C ARG A 51 4.21 16.94 14.18
N GLU A 52 3.11 16.55 14.83
CA GLU A 52 2.21 15.49 14.36
C GLU A 52 1.62 15.79 12.98
N SER A 53 1.14 17.01 12.75
CA SER A 53 0.61 17.44 11.44
C SER A 53 1.66 17.31 10.33
N ARG A 54 2.90 17.73 10.61
CA ARG A 54 4.01 17.59 9.66
C ARG A 54 4.36 16.13 9.38
N GLU A 55 4.37 15.28 10.41
CA GLU A 55 4.60 13.84 10.25
C GLU A 55 3.48 13.19 9.43
N GLN A 56 2.21 13.57 9.65
CA GLN A 56 1.08 13.07 8.87
C GLN A 56 1.16 13.49 7.41
N GLN A 57 1.53 14.75 7.13
CA GLN A 57 1.73 15.24 5.77
C GLN A 57 2.88 14.51 5.08
N ALA A 58 3.99 14.26 5.78
CA ALA A 58 5.10 13.46 5.27
C ALA A 58 4.67 12.01 4.96
N ARG A 59 3.92 11.36 5.85
CA ARG A 59 3.36 10.01 5.62
C ARG A 59 2.45 9.99 4.40
N ALA A 60 1.57 10.99 4.24
CA ALA A 60 0.69 11.10 3.10
C ALA A 60 1.47 11.25 1.78
N ALA A 61 2.47 12.13 1.74
CA ALA A 61 3.30 12.32 0.55
C ALA A 61 4.10 11.06 0.17
N LEU A 62 4.66 10.34 1.15
CA LEU A 62 5.33 9.06 0.92
C LEU A 62 4.36 8.00 0.41
N ARG A 63 3.16 7.93 1.00
CA ARG A 63 2.13 6.98 0.60
C ARG A 63 1.63 7.25 -0.81
N GLU A 64 1.43 8.51 -1.18
CA GLU A 64 1.04 8.90 -2.54
C GLU A 64 2.08 8.47 -3.58
N ARG A 65 3.37 8.71 -3.31
CA ARG A 65 4.46 8.27 -4.20
C ARG A 65 4.51 6.75 -4.34
N TYR A 66 4.32 6.04 -3.24
CA TYR A 66 4.24 4.57 -3.24
C TYR A 66 3.04 4.07 -4.06
N LEU A 67 1.84 4.66 -3.89
CA LEU A 67 0.67 4.26 -4.68
C LEU A 67 0.85 4.55 -6.18
N ARG A 68 1.52 5.66 -6.53
CA ARG A 68 1.87 5.95 -7.93
C ARG A 68 2.87 4.95 -8.51
N SER A 69 3.82 4.44 -7.72
CA SER A 69 4.72 3.38 -8.20
C SER A 69 4.01 2.05 -8.41
N LEU A 70 3.00 1.72 -7.58
CA LEU A 70 2.12 0.58 -7.82
C LEU A 70 1.32 0.73 -9.12
N LEU A 71 0.78 1.92 -9.37
CA LEU A 71 0.08 2.21 -10.62
C LEU A 71 0.99 2.09 -11.84
N ALA A 72 2.26 2.50 -11.73
CA ALA A 72 3.22 2.38 -12.81
C ALA A 72 3.55 0.91 -13.19
N MET A 73 3.30 -0.06 -12.29
CA MET A 73 3.48 -1.48 -12.61
C MET A 73 2.38 -2.05 -13.51
N VAL A 74 1.24 -1.35 -13.68
CA VAL A 74 0.15 -1.84 -14.52
C VAL A 74 0.62 -2.05 -15.96
N GLY A 75 0.35 -3.22 -16.51
CA GLY A 75 0.75 -3.60 -17.87
C GLY A 75 2.22 -4.02 -18.00
N HIS A 76 2.99 -4.03 -16.90
CA HIS A 76 4.40 -4.41 -16.91
C HIS A 76 4.63 -5.78 -16.26
N GLN A 77 5.69 -6.45 -16.71
CA GLN A 77 6.23 -7.60 -16.00
C GLN A 77 7.04 -7.14 -14.78
N VAL A 78 6.86 -7.87 -13.69
CA VAL A 78 7.54 -7.65 -12.41
C VAL A 78 8.34 -8.90 -12.09
N ASN A 79 9.61 -8.68 -11.74
CA ASN A 79 10.49 -9.73 -11.24
C ASN A 79 10.47 -9.71 -9.71
N PHE A 80 10.24 -10.85 -9.10
CA PHE A 80 10.23 -11.02 -7.65
C PHE A 80 11.39 -11.91 -7.23
N THR A 81 12.07 -11.51 -6.16
CA THR A 81 13.01 -12.35 -5.43
C THR A 81 12.28 -12.88 -4.20
N LEU A 82 12.15 -14.20 -4.12
CA LEU A 82 11.52 -14.91 -3.01
C LEU A 82 12.59 -15.52 -2.10
N HIS A 83 12.16 -16.17 -1.02
CA HIS A 83 13.05 -16.97 -0.17
C HIS A 83 13.75 -18.10 -0.95
N GLU A 84 14.82 -18.63 -0.40
CA GLU A 84 15.67 -19.67 -1.02
C GLU A 84 16.30 -19.27 -2.36
N GLY A 85 16.43 -17.96 -2.62
CA GLY A 85 17.04 -17.44 -3.85
C GLY A 85 16.20 -17.68 -5.11
N VAL A 86 14.91 -17.99 -4.95
CA VAL A 86 14.00 -18.24 -6.07
C VAL A 86 13.64 -16.91 -6.73
N HIS A 87 13.79 -16.85 -8.05
CA HIS A 87 13.42 -15.70 -8.86
C HIS A 87 12.23 -16.08 -9.74
N VAL A 88 11.18 -15.28 -9.69
CA VAL A 88 9.96 -15.49 -10.48
C VAL A 88 9.59 -14.21 -11.22
N THR A 89 8.98 -14.36 -12.37
CA THR A 89 8.50 -13.24 -13.19
C THR A 89 7.01 -13.39 -13.42
N ALA A 90 6.25 -12.32 -13.31
CA ALA A 90 4.82 -12.34 -13.55
C ALA A 90 4.31 -10.99 -14.06
N HIS A 91 3.12 -10.98 -14.66
CA HIS A 91 2.42 -9.75 -14.98
C HIS A 91 1.70 -9.22 -13.74
N PHE A 92 1.91 -7.95 -13.43
CA PHE A 92 1.23 -7.31 -12.31
C PHE A 92 -0.27 -7.20 -12.57
N GLY A 93 -1.08 -7.77 -11.67
CA GLY A 93 -2.53 -7.61 -11.68
C GLY A 93 -2.97 -6.55 -10.69
N ALA A 94 -2.73 -6.78 -9.40
CA ALA A 94 -3.09 -5.87 -8.33
C ALA A 94 -2.18 -6.06 -7.10
N ALA A 95 -2.11 -5.03 -6.25
CA ALA A 95 -1.48 -5.13 -4.94
C ALA A 95 -2.54 -5.02 -3.84
N ASP A 96 -2.34 -5.65 -2.69
CA ASP A 96 -3.15 -5.38 -1.52
C ASP A 96 -2.78 -4.01 -0.91
N LEU A 97 -3.79 -3.31 -0.42
CA LEU A 97 -3.70 -1.94 0.07
C LEU A 97 -2.95 -1.88 1.42
N ASP A 98 -3.14 -2.89 2.27
CA ASP A 98 -2.63 -2.86 3.64
C ASP A 98 -1.35 -3.68 3.81
N VAL A 99 -1.31 -4.86 3.18
CA VAL A 99 -0.13 -5.72 3.09
C VAL A 99 0.31 -5.67 1.63
N ALA A 100 1.60 -5.58 1.32
CA ALA A 100 2.06 -5.65 -0.06
C ALA A 100 2.00 -7.09 -0.63
N ASN A 101 0.81 -7.72 -0.60
CA ASN A 101 0.53 -8.95 -1.33
C ASN A 101 0.30 -8.59 -2.81
N PHE A 102 0.73 -9.46 -3.73
CA PHE A 102 0.64 -9.23 -5.16
C PHE A 102 -0.23 -10.28 -5.83
N TYR A 103 -1.36 -9.85 -6.38
CA TYR A 103 -2.11 -10.63 -7.36
C TYR A 103 -1.43 -10.51 -8.72
N VAL A 104 -1.02 -11.63 -9.28
CA VAL A 104 -0.23 -11.67 -10.51
C VAL A 104 -0.77 -12.71 -11.49
N LEU A 105 -0.54 -12.46 -12.77
CA LEU A 105 -0.93 -13.34 -13.88
C LEU A 105 0.32 -13.94 -14.53
N GLN A 106 0.18 -15.16 -15.05
CA GLN A 106 1.24 -15.87 -15.76
C GLN A 106 2.55 -15.92 -14.96
N LEU A 107 2.47 -16.33 -13.71
CA LEU A 107 3.63 -16.47 -12.82
C LEU A 107 4.55 -17.57 -13.34
N GLN A 108 5.69 -17.18 -13.89
CA GLN A 108 6.75 -18.07 -14.33
C GLN A 108 7.57 -18.51 -13.12
N THR A 109 7.51 -19.80 -12.82
CA THR A 109 8.34 -20.47 -11.80
C THR A 109 9.34 -21.42 -12.48
N PRO A 110 10.34 -21.94 -11.76
CA PRO A 110 11.26 -22.93 -12.30
C PRO A 110 10.60 -24.23 -12.77
N ILE A 111 9.43 -24.57 -12.22
CA ILE A 111 8.71 -25.82 -12.51
C ILE A 111 7.58 -25.64 -13.55
N GLY A 112 7.24 -24.40 -13.92
CA GLY A 112 6.19 -24.12 -14.88
C GLY A 112 5.52 -22.76 -14.71
N VAL A 113 4.44 -22.57 -15.46
CA VAL A 113 3.65 -21.33 -15.45
C VAL A 113 2.36 -21.55 -14.68
N GLN A 114 2.12 -20.72 -13.67
CA GLN A 114 0.85 -20.65 -12.99
C GLN A 114 0.02 -19.49 -13.56
N ALA A 115 -1.19 -19.78 -14.04
CA ALA A 115 -2.03 -18.81 -14.74
C ALA A 115 -2.37 -17.59 -13.89
N GLU A 116 -2.75 -17.81 -12.62
CA GLU A 116 -3.06 -16.76 -11.65
C GLU A 116 -2.49 -17.15 -10.29
N ALA A 117 -1.89 -16.19 -9.58
CA ALA A 117 -1.28 -16.44 -8.28
C ALA A 117 -1.41 -15.23 -7.34
N LEU A 118 -1.43 -15.50 -6.04
CA LEU A 118 -1.27 -14.50 -4.99
C LEU A 118 0.07 -14.71 -4.31
N LEU A 119 1.03 -13.81 -4.56
CA LEU A 119 2.29 -13.78 -3.82
C LEU A 119 2.10 -13.02 -2.52
N ARG A 120 2.31 -13.68 -1.39
CA ARG A 120 2.17 -13.04 -0.07
C ARG A 120 3.38 -12.17 0.20
N CYS A 121 3.19 -11.06 0.92
CA CYS A 121 4.29 -10.18 1.30
C CYS A 121 5.36 -10.89 2.15
N SER A 122 5.00 -11.94 2.89
CA SER A 122 5.95 -12.75 3.66
C SER A 122 6.91 -13.56 2.79
N ASP A 123 6.49 -13.87 1.56
CA ASP A 123 7.24 -14.72 0.64
C ASP A 123 8.23 -13.91 -0.21
N ILE A 124 8.02 -12.59 -0.30
CA ILE A 124 8.76 -11.67 -1.18
C ILE A 124 9.84 -10.93 -0.37
N ILE A 125 11.07 -10.98 -0.87
CA ILE A 125 12.19 -10.19 -0.36
C ILE A 125 12.24 -8.83 -1.08
N SER A 126 12.11 -8.85 -2.41
CA SER A 126 12.12 -7.65 -3.24
C SER A 126 11.41 -7.86 -4.57
N TYR A 127 11.00 -6.76 -5.21
CA TYR A 127 10.45 -6.77 -6.55
C TYR A 127 11.03 -5.63 -7.39
N THR A 128 11.15 -5.86 -8.69
CA THR A 128 11.71 -4.90 -9.66
C THR A 128 10.91 -4.94 -10.95
N PHE A 129 10.62 -3.78 -11.51
CA PHE A 129 9.96 -3.64 -12.81
C PHE A 129 10.60 -2.51 -13.61
N LYS A 130 10.35 -2.50 -14.92
CA LYS A 130 10.71 -1.39 -15.80
C LYS A 130 9.40 -0.73 -16.23
N PRO A 131 9.15 0.54 -15.86
CA PRO A 131 8.02 1.31 -16.37
C PRO A 131 8.21 1.73 -17.83
#